data_AF-A0A2D6AY34-F1
#
_entry.id   AF-A0A2D6AY34-F1
#
_cell.length_a   1.000
_cell.length_b   1.000
_cell.length_c   1.000
_cell.angle_alpha   90.00
_cell.angle_beta   90.00
_cell.angle_gamma   90.00
#
_symmetry.space_group_name_H-M   'P 1'
#
loop_
_entity.id
_entity.type
_entity.pdbx_description
1 polymer ?
#
loop_
_entity_poly.entity_id
_entity_poly.type
_entity_poly.pdbx_seq_one_letter_code
_entity_poly.pdbx_strand_id
1 'polypeptide(L)' 'MKQVLKVLTWVLMIVAVVFFWLSLRSTVDNLEYTLYALGAIILAWISNYFLKKYEKKKED' A
#
# COMPACT_ATOMS: atom_id res chain seq x y z
N MET A 1 7.22 0.08 17.10
CA MET A 1 7.34 -0.62 15.79
C MET A 1 5.99 -1.02 15.19
N LYS A 2 5.11 -1.79 15.88
CA LYS A 2 3.78 -2.19 15.34
C LYS A 2 2.91 -1.00 14.89
N GLN A 3 2.77 0.04 15.71
CA GLN A 3 1.99 1.24 15.35
C GLN A 3 2.56 1.97 14.13
N VAL A 4 3.89 2.11 14.06
CA VAL A 4 4.57 2.76 12.91
C VAL A 4 4.30 1.98 11.62
N LEU A 5 4.42 0.65 11.65
CA LEU A 5 4.13 -0.20 10.49
C LEU A 5 2.66 -0.15 10.09
N LYS A 6 1.74 -0.06 11.06
CA LYS A 6 0.29 0.03 10.83
C LYS A 6 -0.08 1.37 10.19
N VAL A 7 0.51 2.47 10.67
CA VAL A 7 0.35 3.81 10.08
C VAL A 7 0.95 3.83 8.67
N LEU A 8 2.13 3.25 8.46
CA LEU A 8 2.75 3.17 7.14
C LEU A 8 1.87 2.41 6.12
N THR A 9 1.33 1.26 6.50
CA THR A 9 0.40 0.49 5.64
C THR A 9 -0.87 1.28 5.32
N TRP A 10 -1.40 2.05 6.28
CA TRP A 10 -2.54 2.93 6.06
C TRP A 10 -2.23 4.07 5.09
N VAL A 11 -1.07 4.71 5.25
CA VAL A 11 -0.60 5.76 4.33
C VAL A 11 -0.42 5.19 2.92
N LEU A 12 0.18 4.00 2.79
CA LEU A 12 0.34 3.31 1.49
C LEU A 12 -1.02 3.00 0.84
N MET A 13 -2.03 2.62 1.62
CA MET A 13 -3.40 2.43 1.11
C MET A 13 -4.00 3.74 0.59
N ILE A 14 -3.90 4.83 1.35
CA ILE A 14 -4.42 6.15 0.92
C ILE A 14 -3.74 6.57 -0.38
N VAL A 15 -2.42 6.44 -0.45
CA VAL A 15 -1.63 6.76 -1.65
C VAL A 15 -2.08 5.89 -2.84
N ALA A 16 -2.28 4.58 -2.64
CA ALA A 16 -2.77 3.69 -3.68
C ALA A 16 -4.15 4.11 -4.22
N VAL A 17 -5.08 4.48 -3.33
CA VAL A 17 -6.42 4.95 -3.71
C VAL A 17 -6.35 6.25 -4.50
N VAL A 18 -5.49 7.19 -4.09
CA VAL A 18 -5.31 8.48 -4.81
C VAL A 18 -4.73 8.24 -6.20
N PHE A 19 -3.71 7.40 -6.35
CA PHE A 19 -3.14 7.09 -7.66
C PHE A 19 -4.12 6.32 -8.55
N PHE A 20 -4.89 5.39 -7.98
CA PHE A 20 -5.94 4.68 -8.71
C PHE A 20 -7.03 5.64 -9.20
N TRP A 21 -7.42 6.61 -8.37
CA TRP A 21 -8.37 7.65 -8.76
C TRP A 21 -7.82 8.55 -9.88
N LEU A 22 -6.56 8.94 -9.80
CA LEU A 22 -5.89 9.72 -10.86
C LEU A 22 -5.78 8.94 -12.16
N SER A 23 -5.49 7.63 -12.08
CA SER A 23 -5.51 6.71 -13.22
C SER A 23 -6.88 6.73 -13.92
N LEU A 24 -7.98 6.60 -13.17
CA LEU A 24 -9.33 6.64 -13.76
C LEU A 24 -9.68 7.98 -14.41
N ARG A 25 -9.09 9.08 -13.93
CA ARG A 25 -9.39 10.44 -14.42
C ARG A 25 -8.47 10.90 -15.56
N SER A 26 -7.26 10.37 -15.67
CA SER A 26 -6.31 10.73 -16.72
C SER A 26 -6.42 9.77 -17.89
N THR A 27 -6.71 10.27 -19.08
CA THR A 27 -6.78 9.47 -20.32
C THR A 27 -5.43 9.31 -21.01
N VAL A 28 -4.46 10.16 -20.71
CA VAL A 28 -3.14 10.18 -21.35
C VAL A 28 -2.12 9.38 -20.52
N ASP A 29 -2.09 9.60 -19.21
CA ASP A 29 -1.11 8.99 -18.29
C ASP A 29 -1.71 7.84 -17.47
N ASN A 30 -2.82 7.28 -17.92
CA ASN A 30 -3.57 6.25 -17.19
C ASN A 30 -2.70 5.04 -16.81
N LEU A 31 -1.86 4.61 -17.76
CA LEU A 31 -0.99 3.45 -17.59
C LEU A 31 0.07 3.68 -16.50
N GLU A 32 0.70 4.86 -16.47
CA GLU A 32 1.70 5.20 -15.46
C GLU A 32 1.08 5.28 -14.06
N TYR A 33 -0.07 5.96 -13.92
CA TYR A 33 -0.77 6.03 -12.65
C TYR A 33 -1.27 4.66 -12.17
N THR A 34 -1.68 3.79 -13.10
CA THR A 34 -2.05 2.40 -12.77
C THR A 34 -0.84 1.61 -12.26
N LEU A 35 0.33 1.76 -12.90
CA LEU A 35 1.58 1.15 -12.47
C LEU A 35 2.01 1.64 -11.08
N TYR A 36 1.91 2.94 -10.82
CA TYR A 36 2.18 3.50 -9.49
C TYR A 36 1.20 3.01 -8.43
N ALA A 37 -0.09 2.91 -8.75
CA ALA A 37 -1.10 2.35 -7.86
C ALA A 37 -0.80 0.87 -7.54
N LEU A 38 -0.46 0.07 -8.55
CA LEU A 38 -0.05 -1.32 -8.39
C LEU A 38 1.19 -1.45 -7.49
N GLY A 39 2.22 -0.62 -7.71
CA GLY A 39 3.41 -0.58 -6.88
C GLY A 39 3.10 -0.26 -5.41
N ALA A 40 2.25 0.74 -5.16
CA ALA A 40 1.81 1.11 -3.82
C ALA A 40 1.02 -0.03 -3.13
N ILE A 41 0.15 -0.72 -3.87
CA ILE A 41 -0.60 -1.88 -3.37
C ILE A 41 0.35 -3.02 -2.98
N ILE A 42 1.32 -3.36 -3.83
CA ILE A 42 2.31 -4.41 -3.54
C ILE A 42 3.09 -4.07 -2.28
N LEU A 43 3.56 -2.83 -2.14
CA LEU A 43 4.28 -2.37 -0.94
C LEU A 43 3.41 -2.39 0.32
N ALA A 44 2.13 -2.03 0.20
CA ALA A 44 1.18 -2.14 1.30
C ALA A 44 0.97 -3.60 1.73
N TRP A 45 0.90 -4.51 0.75
CA TRP A 45 0.72 -5.94 0.99
C TRP A 45 1.94 -6.55 1.70
N ILE A 46 3.15 -6.21 1.24
CA ILE A 46 4.41 -6.63 1.87
C ILE A 46 4.48 -6.09 3.31
N SER A 47 4.22 -4.80 3.51
CA SER A 47 4.23 -4.21 4.85
C SER A 47 3.23 -4.90 5.80
N ASN A 48 2.03 -5.21 5.31
CA ASN A 48 1.02 -5.93 6.08
C ASN A 48 1.40 -7.39 6.37
N TYR A 49 2.06 -8.07 5.43
CA TYR A 49 2.56 -9.44 5.61
C TYR A 49 3.62 -9.50 6.72
N PHE A 50 4.58 -8.57 6.69
CA PHE A 50 5.57 -8.45 7.76
C PHE A 50 4.89 -8.15 9.11
N LEU A 51 3.91 -7.24 9.13
CA LEU A 51 3.15 -6.92 10.34
C LEU A 51 2.51 -8.18 10.96
N LYS A 52 1.81 -8.99 10.16
CA LYS A 52 1.22 -10.26 10.60
C LYS A 52 2.28 -11.27 11.07
N LYS A 53 3.43 -11.34 10.39
CA LYS A 53 4.54 -12.23 10.79
C LYS A 53 5.13 -11.82 12.13
N TYR A 54 5.31 -10.53 12.37
CA TYR A 54 5.75 -9.99 13.67
C TYR A 54 4.70 -10.11 14.76
N GLU A 55 3.41 -10.14 14.41
CA GLU A 55 2.33 -10.43 15.36
C GLU A 55 2.37 -11.86 15.87
N LYS A 56 2.47 -12.85 14.96
CA LYS A 56 2.59 -14.27 15.34
C LYS A 56 3.81 -14.57 16.21
N LYS A 57 4.96 -13.95 15.89
CA LYS A 57 6.23 -14.19 16.63
C LYS A 57 6.26 -13.62 18.05
N LYS A 58 5.21 -12.93 18.50
CA LYS A 58 5.06 -12.40 19.87
C LYS A 58 4.02 -13.18 20.69
N GLU A 59 3.28 -14.08 20.07
CA GLU A 59 2.32 -14.99 20.75
C GLU A 59 2.96 -16.33 21.15
N ASP A 60 4.14 -16.65 20.59
CA ASP A 60 5.05 -17.71 21.06
C ASP A 60 6.08 -17.15 22.05
#